data_AF-A0A3D2AQG4-F1
#
_entry.id   AF-A0A3D2AQG4-F1
#
_cell.length_a   1.000
_cell.length_b   1.000
_cell.length_c   1.000
_cell.angle_alpha   90.00
_cell.angle_beta   90.00
_cell.angle_gamma   90.00
#
_symmetry.space_group_name_H-M   'P 1'
#
loop_
_entity.id
_entity.type
_entity.pdbx_description
1 polymer ?
#
loop_
_entity_poly.entity_id
_entity_poly.type
_entity_poly.pdbx_seq_one_letter_code
_entity_poly.pdbx_strand_id
1 'polypeptide(L)'
;MLKRHGLSVFAVTVAALLMLPVLVILSYLIKADGALWQHMLETVLSDYLVNSLLLLLGVGSGVLLLGVPTAWLTSMCDFPGRRWLSWALLLPLAVPAYIIAYTYTGLLDFAGPVQTWIRHISGLGYGDYWFFE
;
A
#
# COMPACT_ATOMS: atom_id res chain seq x y z
N MET A 1 23.37 -27.58 23.63
CA MET A 1 21.89 -27.56 23.58
C MET A 1 21.26 -26.33 24.27
N LEU A 2 21.90 -25.66 25.25
CA LEU A 2 21.37 -24.46 25.94
C LEU A 2 21.19 -23.19 25.06
N LYS A 3 22.02 -23.00 24.02
CA LYS A 3 22.03 -21.77 23.18
C LYS A 3 20.71 -21.52 22.42
N ARG A 4 19.98 -22.59 22.04
CA ARG A 4 18.69 -22.48 21.33
C ARG A 4 17.55 -21.99 22.23
N HIS A 5 17.58 -22.34 23.52
CA HIS A 5 16.53 -21.92 24.46
C HIS A 5 16.65 -20.43 24.83
N GLY A 6 17.86 -19.91 25.03
CA GLY A 6 18.08 -18.48 25.29
C GLY A 6 17.63 -17.58 24.15
N LEU A 7 17.90 -17.98 22.89
CA LEU A 7 17.47 -17.24 21.71
C LEU A 7 15.93 -17.24 21.56
N SER A 8 15.29 -18.37 21.87
CA SER A 8 13.83 -18.52 21.82
C SER A 8 13.15 -17.65 22.89
N VAL A 9 13.63 -17.70 24.13
CA VAL A 9 13.10 -16.87 25.22
C VAL A 9 13.24 -15.38 24.88
N PHE A 10 14.40 -14.96 24.38
CA PHE A 10 14.62 -13.58 23.94
C PHE A 10 13.65 -13.17 22.81
N ALA A 11 13.48 -14.02 21.80
CA ALA A 11 12.54 -13.75 20.69
C ALA A 11 11.09 -13.62 21.19
N VAL A 12 10.66 -14.48 22.12
CA VAL A 12 9.33 -14.41 22.72
C VAL A 12 9.14 -13.13 23.54
N THR A 13 10.14 -12.72 24.33
CA THR A 13 10.08 -11.47 25.09
C THR A 13 9.98 -10.25 24.18
N VAL A 14 10.77 -10.21 23.11
CA VAL A 14 10.71 -9.12 22.12
C VAL A 14 9.36 -9.12 21.41
N ALA A 15 8.85 -10.27 20.98
CA ALA A 15 7.54 -10.37 20.36
C ALA A 15 6.42 -9.90 21.31
N ALA A 16 6.48 -10.26 22.58
CA ALA A 16 5.52 -9.80 23.60
C ALA A 16 5.58 -8.27 23.78
N LEU A 17 6.79 -7.69 23.83
CA LEU A 17 6.98 -6.25 23.92
C LEU A 17 6.39 -5.51 22.71
N LEU A 18 6.62 -6.03 21.50
CA LEU A 18 6.09 -5.47 20.25
C LEU A 18 4.56 -5.60 20.14
N MET A 19 3.96 -6.63 20.77
CA MET A 19 2.51 -6.83 20.81
C MET A 19 1.79 -5.94 21.82
N LEU A 20 2.49 -5.30 22.77
CA LEU A 20 1.87 -4.45 23.79
C LEU A 20 0.83 -3.44 23.26
N PRO A 21 1.09 -2.62 22.22
CA PRO A 21 0.08 -1.69 21.72
C PRO A 21 -1.18 -2.39 21.19
N VAL A 22 -1.04 -3.56 20.57
CA VAL A 22 -2.18 -4.36 20.10
C VAL A 22 -2.99 -4.88 21.29
N LEU A 23 -2.32 -5.36 22.34
CA LEU A 23 -2.99 -5.81 23.56
C LEU A 23 -3.71 -4.65 24.28
N VAL A 24 -3.12 -3.46 24.28
CA VAL A 24 -3.76 -2.26 24.80
C VAL A 24 -5.04 -1.96 24.03
N ILE A 25 -5.01 -1.96 22.69
CA ILE A 25 -6.21 -1.76 21.85
C ILE A 25 -7.27 -2.84 22.13
N LEU A 26 -6.87 -4.11 22.22
CA LEU A 26 -7.79 -5.20 22.54
C LEU A 26 -8.46 -5.04 23.91
N SER A 27 -7.76 -4.50 24.90
CA SER A 27 -8.34 -4.25 26.22
C SER A 27 -9.50 -3.24 26.20
N TYR A 28 -9.53 -2.34 25.21
CA TYR A 28 -10.63 -1.40 25.03
C TYR A 28 -11.91 -2.05 24.50
N LEU A 29 -11.84 -3.25 23.91
CA LEU A 29 -13.04 -3.99 23.50
C LEU A 29 -13.96 -4.32 24.68
N ILE A 30 -13.39 -4.53 25.87
CA ILE A 30 -14.14 -4.84 27.10
C ILE A 30 -14.82 -3.58 27.67
N LYS A 31 -14.31 -2.38 27.33
CA LYS A 31 -14.83 -1.07 27.78
C LYS A 31 -15.63 -0.34 26.70
N ALA A 32 -15.92 -0.99 25.58
CA ALA A 32 -16.51 -0.36 24.41
C ALA A 32 -17.94 0.12 24.71
N ASP A 33 -18.22 1.39 24.39
CA ASP A 33 -19.57 1.95 24.42
C ASP A 33 -20.36 1.43 23.21
N GLY A 34 -21.49 0.76 23.47
CA GLY A 34 -22.35 0.20 22.42
C GLY A 34 -22.88 1.25 21.44
N ALA A 35 -23.13 2.47 21.90
CA ALA A 35 -23.62 3.55 21.04
C ALA A 35 -22.56 4.03 20.04
N LEU A 36 -21.29 4.10 20.45
CA LEU A 36 -20.16 4.43 19.57
C LEU A 36 -19.96 3.35 18.50
N TRP A 37 -20.08 2.08 18.89
CA TRP A 37 -19.92 0.96 17.97
C TRP A 37 -21.03 0.92 16.92
N GLN A 38 -22.29 1.15 17.33
CA GLN A 38 -23.42 1.30 16.41
C GLN A 38 -23.22 2.47 15.45
N HIS A 39 -22.79 3.63 15.95
CA HIS A 39 -22.54 4.79 15.08
C HIS A 39 -21.46 4.51 14.02
N MET A 40 -20.37 3.81 14.38
CA MET A 40 -19.31 3.42 13.45
C MET A 40 -19.79 2.40 12.40
N LEU A 41 -20.59 1.41 12.81
CA LEU A 41 -21.21 0.43 11.91
C LEU A 41 -22.08 1.10 10.84
N GLU A 42 -22.90 2.07 11.27
CA GLU A 42 -23.89 2.72 10.41
C GLU A 42 -23.30 3.77 9.47
N THR A 43 -22.14 4.34 9.82
CA THR A 43 -21.56 5.47 9.06
C THR A 43 -20.39 5.06 8.18
N VAL A 44 -19.29 4.58 8.78
CA VAL A 44 -18.00 4.48 8.08
C VAL A 44 -17.53 3.05 7.83
N LEU A 45 -18.04 2.07 8.58
CA LEU A 45 -17.51 0.72 8.51
C LEU A 45 -17.69 0.08 7.12
N SER A 46 -18.88 0.25 6.52
CA SER A 46 -19.16 -0.26 5.19
C SER A 46 -18.19 0.32 4.17
N ASP A 47 -18.00 1.64 4.19
CA ASP A 47 -17.10 2.34 3.26
C ASP A 47 -15.65 1.88 3.44
N TYR A 48 -15.18 1.74 4.67
CA TYR A 48 -13.83 1.22 4.95
C TYR A 48 -13.63 -0.20 4.45
N LEU A 49 -14.61 -1.09 4.65
CA LEU A 49 -14.52 -2.47 4.20
C LEU A 49 -14.50 -2.55 2.67
N VAL A 50 -15.44 -1.87 2.01
CA VAL A 50 -15.56 -1.88 0.55
C VAL A 50 -14.31 -1.28 -0.09
N ASN A 51 -13.87 -0.10 0.35
CA ASN A 51 -12.69 0.55 -0.21
C ASN A 51 -11.42 -0.28 0.01
N SER A 52 -11.25 -0.86 1.20
CA SER A 52 -10.08 -1.72 1.49
C SER A 52 -10.07 -2.98 0.63
N LEU A 53 -11.23 -3.62 0.42
CA LEU A 53 -11.35 -4.78 -0.45
C LEU A 53 -11.08 -4.44 -1.91
N LEU A 54 -11.61 -3.31 -2.40
CA LEU A 54 -11.33 -2.82 -3.75
C LEU A 54 -9.84 -2.54 -3.95
N LEU A 55 -9.20 -1.87 -2.99
CA LEU A 55 -7.76 -1.62 -3.04
C LEU A 55 -6.96 -2.93 -3.00
N LEU A 56 -7.33 -3.88 -2.15
CA LEU A 56 -6.66 -5.18 -2.06
C LEU A 56 -6.74 -5.93 -3.40
N LEU A 57 -7.93 -6.00 -4.01
CA LEU A 57 -8.11 -6.67 -5.30
C LEU A 57 -7.41 -5.92 -6.45
N GLY A 58 -7.51 -4.60 -6.48
CA GLY A 58 -6.87 -3.76 -7.50
C GLY A 58 -5.35 -3.85 -7.45
N VAL A 59 -4.75 -3.62 -6.27
CA VAL A 59 -3.30 -3.72 -6.09
C VAL A 59 -2.83 -5.17 -6.27
N GLY A 60 -3.55 -6.15 -5.71
CA GLY A 60 -3.20 -7.56 -5.83
C GLY A 60 -3.18 -8.05 -7.27
N SER A 61 -4.19 -7.70 -8.07
CA SER A 61 -4.22 -8.02 -9.50
C SER A 61 -3.10 -7.31 -10.26
N GLY A 62 -2.82 -6.03 -9.96
CA GLY A 62 -1.68 -5.30 -10.54
C GLY A 62 -0.33 -5.96 -10.24
N VAL A 63 -0.12 -6.44 -9.00
CA VAL A 63 1.11 -7.17 -8.62
C VAL A 63 1.21 -8.50 -9.36
N LEU A 64 0.10 -9.23 -9.52
CA LEU A 64 0.09 -10.49 -10.28
C LEU A 64 0.39 -10.27 -11.76
N LEU A 65 -0.14 -9.19 -12.35
CA LEU A 65 0.01 -8.91 -13.78
C LEU A 65 1.35 -8.26 -14.13
N LEU A 66 1.91 -7.43 -13.25
CA LEU A 66 3.14 -6.66 -13.53
C LEU A 66 4.32 -7.12 -12.67
N GLY A 67 4.10 -7.33 -11.37
CA GLY A 67 5.14 -7.71 -10.42
C GLY A 67 5.66 -9.13 -10.66
N VAL A 68 4.77 -10.11 -10.85
CA VAL A 68 5.18 -11.51 -11.07
C VAL A 68 5.99 -11.68 -12.37
N PRO A 69 5.56 -11.15 -13.53
CA PRO A 69 6.35 -11.28 -14.76
C PRO A 69 7.69 -10.57 -14.70
N THR A 70 7.76 -9.37 -14.10
CA THR A 70 9.03 -8.63 -13.96
C THR A 70 10.00 -9.34 -13.01
N ALA A 71 9.50 -9.93 -11.93
CA ALA A 71 10.29 -10.79 -11.04
C ALA A 71 10.80 -12.05 -11.75
N TRP A 72 9.95 -12.70 -12.54
CA TRP A 72 10.34 -13.88 -13.32
C TRP A 72 11.41 -13.54 -14.37
N LEU A 73 11.19 -12.47 -15.16
CA LEU A 73 12.16 -12.02 -16.17
C LEU A 73 13.52 -11.70 -15.56
N THR A 74 13.56 -10.97 -14.44
CA THR A 74 14.83 -10.56 -13.82
C THR A 74 15.53 -11.69 -13.06
N SER A 75 14.83 -12.78 -12.73
CA SER A 75 15.42 -13.95 -12.06
C SER A 75 15.83 -15.06 -13.03
N MET A 76 15.07 -15.28 -14.10
CA MET A 76 15.23 -16.43 -15.01
C MET A 76 15.80 -16.09 -16.39
N CYS A 77 15.78 -14.81 -16.81
CA CYS A 77 16.25 -14.40 -18.13
C CYS A 77 17.45 -13.45 -18.06
N ASP A 78 18.36 -13.57 -19.02
CA ASP A 78 19.47 -12.63 -19.22
C ASP A 78 19.21 -11.76 -20.45
N PHE A 79 18.95 -10.48 -20.22
CA PHE A 79 18.70 -9.48 -21.26
C PHE A 79 19.49 -8.18 -20.98
N PRO A 80 19.85 -7.41 -22.02
CA PRO A 80 20.55 -6.14 -21.83
C PRO A 80 19.71 -5.18 -20.99
N GLY A 81 20.24 -4.74 -19.84
CA GLY A 81 19.54 -3.85 -18.91
C GLY A 81 18.97 -4.52 -17.65
N ARG A 82 19.06 -5.86 -17.52
CA ARG A 82 18.60 -6.62 -16.34
C ARG A 82 19.03 -6.00 -15.01
N ARG A 83 20.32 -5.66 -14.85
CA ARG A 83 20.87 -5.10 -13.60
C ARG A 83 20.20 -3.78 -13.21
N TRP A 84 19.95 -2.91 -14.19
CA TRP A 84 19.27 -1.64 -13.96
C TRP A 84 17.82 -1.85 -13.53
N LEU A 85 17.09 -2.74 -14.22
CA LEU A 85 15.70 -3.05 -13.88
C LEU A 85 15.58 -3.68 -12.50
N SER A 86 16.44 -4.64 -12.15
CA SER A 86 16.44 -5.27 -10.82
C SER A 86 16.66 -4.26 -9.70
N TRP A 87 17.50 -3.25 -9.91
CA TRP A 87 17.71 -2.18 -8.94
C TRP A 87 16.52 -1.20 -8.89
N ALA A 88 15.99 -0.82 -10.06
CA ALA A 88 14.85 0.08 -10.16
C ALA A 88 13.58 -0.47 -9.48
N LEU A 89 13.35 -1.79 -9.54
CA LEU A 89 12.23 -2.44 -8.86
C LEU A 89 12.29 -2.32 -7.33
N LEU A 90 13.47 -2.08 -6.76
CA LEU A 90 13.66 -1.89 -5.31
C LEU A 90 13.50 -0.42 -4.88
N LEU A 91 13.63 0.54 -5.82
CA LEU A 91 13.55 1.98 -5.52
C LEU A 91 12.28 2.40 -4.75
N PRO A 92 11.07 1.92 -5.08
CA PRO A 92 9.87 2.33 -4.37
C PRO A 92 9.92 2.00 -2.88
N LEU A 93 10.64 0.95 -2.48
CA LEU A 93 10.76 0.54 -1.08
C LEU A 93 11.61 1.52 -0.24
N ALA A 94 12.49 2.30 -0.89
CA ALA A 94 13.32 3.30 -0.22
C ALA A 94 12.57 4.61 0.05
N VAL A 95 11.45 4.84 -0.64
CA VAL A 95 10.68 6.08 -0.50
C VAL A 95 9.57 5.88 0.53
N PRO A 96 9.41 6.80 1.50
CA PRO A 96 8.28 6.78 2.42
C PRO A 96 6.94 6.79 1.67
N ALA A 97 5.99 5.95 2.11
CA ALA A 97 4.70 5.79 1.44
C ALA A 97 3.93 7.11 1.25
N TYR A 98 3.99 8.01 2.24
CA TYR A 98 3.31 9.31 2.15
C TYR A 98 3.90 10.22 1.05
N ILE A 99 5.22 10.16 0.83
CA ILE A 99 5.88 10.95 -0.22
C ILE A 99 5.45 10.44 -1.60
N ILE A 100 5.40 9.11 -1.78
CA ILE A 100 4.90 8.50 -3.02
C ILE A 100 3.46 8.95 -3.28
N ALA A 101 2.60 8.88 -2.27
CA ALA A 101 1.20 9.29 -2.39
C ALA A 101 1.06 10.74 -2.87
N TYR A 102 1.70 11.70 -2.20
CA TYR A 102 1.65 13.11 -2.60
C TYR A 102 2.28 13.37 -3.97
N THR A 103 3.34 12.64 -4.31
CA THR A 103 3.97 12.75 -5.63
C THR A 103 3.00 12.28 -6.71
N TYR A 104 2.30 11.16 -6.51
CA TYR A 104 1.30 10.69 -7.46
C TYR A 104 0.10 11.62 -7.54
N THR A 105 -0.42 12.13 -6.42
CA THR A 105 -1.46 13.15 -6.43
C THR A 105 -1.01 14.34 -7.27
N GLY A 106 0.16 14.94 -7.01
CA GLY A 106 0.63 16.09 -7.79
C GLY A 106 0.92 15.81 -9.26
N LEU A 107 1.34 14.58 -9.61
CA LEU A 107 1.56 14.17 -11.00
C LEU A 107 0.25 14.03 -11.78
N LEU A 108 -0.76 13.47 -11.12
CA LEU A 108 -2.06 13.07 -11.68
C LEU A 108 -3.16 14.12 -11.47
N ASP A 109 -2.92 15.14 -10.65
CA ASP A 109 -3.86 16.25 -10.41
C ASP A 109 -4.18 16.99 -11.71
N PHE A 110 -5.26 17.76 -11.70
CA PHE A 110 -5.74 18.52 -12.86
C PHE A 110 -4.64 19.42 -13.44
N ALA A 111 -3.93 20.14 -12.56
CA ALA A 111 -2.80 21.00 -12.91
C ALA A 111 -1.48 20.23 -13.10
N GLY A 112 -1.50 18.92 -12.86
CA GLY A 112 -0.36 18.03 -12.95
C GLY A 112 0.16 17.88 -14.39
N PRO A 113 1.43 17.47 -14.54
CA PRO A 113 2.07 17.32 -15.84
C PRO A 113 1.38 16.27 -16.71
N VAL A 114 0.83 15.19 -16.13
CA VAL A 114 0.20 14.12 -16.91
C VAL A 114 -1.06 14.63 -17.59
N GLN A 115 -1.98 15.22 -16.83
CA GLN A 115 -3.22 15.75 -17.39
C GLN A 115 -2.97 16.92 -18.33
N THR A 116 -2.03 17.82 -17.99
CA THR A 116 -1.65 18.93 -18.88
C THR A 116 -1.12 18.44 -20.22
N TRP A 117 -0.30 17.38 -20.21
CA TRP A 117 0.23 16.77 -21.43
C TRP A 117 -0.88 16.14 -22.29
N ILE A 118 -1.82 15.43 -21.65
CA ILE A 118 -2.99 14.85 -22.34
C ILE A 118 -3.81 15.95 -23.02
N ARG A 119 -4.12 17.06 -22.31
CA ARG A 119 -4.89 18.18 -22.88
C ARG A 119 -4.15 18.87 -24.02
N HIS A 120 -2.83 19.03 -23.92
CA HIS A 120 -2.03 19.65 -24.97
C HIS A 120 -2.08 18.84 -26.28
N ILE A 121 -2.07 17.51 -26.21
CA ILE A 121 -2.06 16.65 -27.41
C ILE A 121 -3.47 16.43 -27.95
N SER A 122 -4.45 16.24 -27.07
CA SER A 122 -5.83 15.93 -27.47
C SER A 122 -6.65 17.18 -27.80
N GLY A 123 -6.26 18.36 -27.30
CA GLY A 123 -7.05 19.58 -27.37
C GLY A 123 -8.24 19.60 -26.41
N LEU A 124 -8.39 18.59 -25.56
CA LEU A 124 -9.49 18.48 -24.60
C LEU A 124 -9.37 19.53 -23.49
N GLY A 125 -10.49 20.14 -23.13
CA GLY A 125 -10.61 21.10 -22.04
C GLY A 125 -10.90 20.45 -20.69
N TYR A 126 -11.11 21.29 -19.68
CA TYR A 126 -11.57 20.84 -18.37
C TYR A 126 -12.99 20.27 -18.47
N GLY A 127 -13.22 19.06 -17.95
CA GLY A 127 -14.52 18.39 -17.93
C GLY A 127 -14.87 17.61 -19.20
N ASP A 128 -14.03 17.66 -20.25
CA ASP A 128 -14.26 16.94 -21.51
C ASP A 128 -13.84 15.46 -21.46
N TYR A 129 -13.12 15.05 -20.41
CA TYR A 129 -12.72 13.67 -20.17
C TYR A 129 -12.75 13.35 -18.68
N TRP A 130 -13.00 12.07 -18.39
CA TRP A 130 -12.93 11.56 -17.03
C TRP A 130 -11.47 11.23 -16.67
N PHE A 131 -11.05 11.66 -15.49
CA PHE A 131 -9.77 11.33 -14.90
C PHE A 131 -10.00 10.92 -13.44
N PHE A 132 -9.21 9.96 -12.95
CA PHE A 132 -9.28 9.50 -11.57
C PHE A 132 -8.59 10.52 -10.66
N GLU A 133 -9.36 11.46 -10.14
CA GLU A 133 -8.99 12.39 -9.04
C GLU A 133 -9.59 11.93 -7.71
#